data_AF-C7D8K9-F1
#
_entry.id   AF-C7D8K9-F1
#
_cell.length_a   1.000
_cell.length_b   1.000
_cell.length_c   1.000
_cell.angle_alpha   90.00
_cell.angle_beta   90.00
_cell.angle_gamma   90.00
#
_symmetry.space_group_name_H-M   'P 1'
#
loop_
_entity.id
_entity.type
_entity.pdbx_description
1 polymer ?
#
loop_
_entity_poly.entity_id
_entity_poly.type
_entity_poly.pdbx_seq_one_letter_code
_entity_poly.pdbx_strand_id
1 'polypeptide(L)'
;MNWSFQRNGRSRRAVIGLILFVSLLLALRIWIHAAYGVLIVLSLFALPLVWDVLRNPVSGMDITENDLLWYSGRACGAVALKEIALVRFDTRLDFSVRVTIVLHSGRKVRVIQAATPTPDDLEKTLVRFGVATQHHHFNLMN
;
A
#
# COMPACT_ATOMS: atom_id res chain seq x y z
N MET A 1 10.81 -3.38 21.83
CA MET A 1 9.83 -2.35 21.47
C MET A 1 9.34 -2.69 20.07
N ASN A 2 8.04 -2.95 19.87
CA ASN A 2 7.50 -3.33 18.55
C ASN A 2 6.72 -2.14 17.97
N TRP A 3 6.98 -1.79 16.72
CA TRP A 3 6.30 -0.72 16.01
C TRP A 3 5.56 -1.30 14.81
N SER A 4 4.25 -1.13 14.77
CA SER A 4 3.41 -1.56 13.65
C SER A 4 2.81 -0.36 12.93
N PHE A 5 3.02 -0.29 11.62
CA PHE A 5 2.38 0.68 10.76
C PHE A 5 1.45 -0.03 9.80
N GLN A 6 0.16 0.23 9.97
CA GLN A 6 -0.87 -0.26 9.06
C GLN A 6 -1.44 0.93 8.29
N ARG A 7 -1.25 0.91 6.98
CA ARG A 7 -2.00 1.78 6.08
C ARG A 7 -3.14 0.96 5.52
N ASN A 8 -4.31 1.12 6.14
CA ASN A 8 -5.53 0.61 5.54
C ASN A 8 -5.70 1.32 4.19
N GLY A 9 -5.59 0.56 3.10
CA GLY A 9 -5.91 0.96 1.74
C GLY A 9 -7.41 1.14 1.57
N ARG A 10 -8.08 1.74 2.57
CA ARG A 10 -9.52 1.99 2.57
C ARG A 10 -9.77 2.91 1.39
N SER A 11 -10.16 2.31 0.26
CA SER A 11 -10.45 3.00 -0.97
C SER A 11 -11.78 3.72 -0.77
N ARG A 12 -11.76 4.82 -0.01
CA ARG A 12 -12.93 5.72 0.13
C ARG A 12 -13.53 6.00 -1.24
N ARG A 13 -12.69 6.09 -2.27
CA ARG A 13 -13.07 6.19 -3.69
C ARG A 13 -13.87 5.00 -4.21
N ALA A 14 -13.50 3.76 -3.89
CA ALA A 14 -14.25 2.58 -4.32
C ALA A 14 -15.55 2.40 -3.52
N VAL A 15 -15.56 2.76 -2.23
CA VAL A 15 -16.80 2.81 -1.43
C VAL A 15 -17.75 3.87 -1.98
N ILE A 16 -17.26 5.08 -2.27
CA ILE A 16 -18.05 6.15 -2.90
C ILE A 16 -18.54 5.70 -4.28
N GLY A 17 -17.68 5.08 -5.09
CA GLY A 17 -18.04 4.55 -6.40
C GLY A 17 -19.14 3.49 -6.31
N LEU A 18 -19.07 2.59 -5.33
CA LEU A 18 -20.09 1.58 -5.09
C LEU A 18 -21.43 2.22 -4.68
N ILE A 19 -21.41 3.20 -3.77
CA ILE A 19 -22.60 3.93 -3.35
C ILE A 19 -23.23 4.65 -4.55
N LEU A 20 -22.44 5.36 -5.35
CA LEU A 20 -22.91 6.04 -6.56
C LEU A 20 -23.51 5.04 -7.56
N PHE A 21 -22.87 3.90 -7.76
CA PHE A 21 -23.34 2.87 -8.69
C PHE A 21 -24.69 2.26 -8.25
N VAL A 22 -24.82 1.89 -6.97
CA VAL A 22 -26.08 1.39 -6.41
C VAL A 22 -27.17 2.46 -6.49
N SER A 23 -26.82 3.73 -6.23
CA SER A 23 -27.77 4.85 -6.31
C SER A 23 -28.26 5.07 -7.75
N LEU A 24 -27.39 4.91 -8.75
CA LEU A 24 -27.74 4.98 -10.16
C LEU A 24 -28.70 3.85 -10.56
N LEU A 25 -28.45 2.62 -10.12
CA LEU A 25 -29.37 1.50 -10.36
C LEU A 25 -30.75 1.73 -9.74
N LEU A 26 -30.79 2.26 -8.51
CA LEU A 26 -32.03 2.61 -7.83
C LEU A 26 -32.79 3.71 -8.59
N ALA A 27 -32.08 4.74 -9.05
CA ALA A 27 -32.65 5.81 -9.86
C ALA A 27 -33.24 5.27 -11.17
N LEU A 28 -32.50 4.42 -11.90
CA LEU A 28 -33.01 3.76 -13.12
C LEU A 28 -34.27 2.94 -12.86
N ARG A 29 -34.34 2.25 -11.71
CA ARG A 29 -35.51 1.46 -11.33
C ARG A 29 -36.73 2.33 -11.03
N ILE A 30 -36.55 3.41 -10.26
CA ILE A 30 -37.67 4.25 -9.79
C ILE A 30 -38.16 5.19 -10.90
N TRP A 31 -37.26 5.77 -11.69
CA TRP A 31 -37.61 6.79 -12.68
C TRP A 31 -38.01 6.22 -14.04
N ILE A 32 -37.38 5.13 -14.46
CA ILE A 32 -37.56 4.55 -15.80
C ILE A 32 -38.35 3.24 -15.74
N HIS A 33 -38.72 2.77 -14.54
CA HIS A 33 -39.31 1.44 -14.33
C HIS A 33 -38.50 0.32 -15.01
N ALA A 34 -37.17 0.48 -15.06
CA ALA A 34 -36.28 -0.38 -15.81
C ALA A 34 -36.54 -1.88 -15.52
N ALA A 35 -36.54 -2.68 -16.59
CA ALA A 35 -36.75 -4.12 -16.50
C ALA A 35 -35.65 -4.78 -15.67
N TYR A 36 -36.02 -5.77 -14.85
CA TYR A 36 -35.10 -6.48 -13.96
C TYR A 36 -33.87 -7.05 -14.69
N GLY A 37 -34.02 -7.48 -15.95
CA GLY A 37 -32.91 -7.97 -16.77
C GLY A 37 -31.80 -6.94 -16.99
N VAL A 38 -32.17 -5.66 -17.21
CA VAL A 38 -31.20 -4.57 -17.43
C VAL A 38 -30.41 -4.30 -16.14
N LEU A 39 -31.08 -4.33 -14.99
CA LEU A 39 -30.43 -4.13 -13.69
C LEU A 39 -29.45 -5.26 -13.37
N ILE A 40 -29.77 -6.50 -13.72
CA ILE A 40 -28.88 -7.66 -13.51
C ILE A 40 -27.62 -7.52 -14.36
N VAL A 41 -27.75 -7.19 -15.65
CA VAL A 41 -26.60 -7.03 -16.56
C VAL A 41 -25.70 -5.88 -16.12
N LEU A 42 -26.26 -4.77 -15.67
CA LEU A 42 -25.47 -3.66 -15.12
C LEU A 42 -24.77 -4.05 -13.83
N SER A 43 -25.46 -4.77 -12.93
CA SER A 43 -24.88 -5.22 -11.66
C SER A 43 -23.67 -6.14 -11.87
N LEU A 44 -23.67 -6.94 -12.94
CA LEU A 44 -22.53 -7.78 -13.33
C LEU A 44 -21.26 -6.95 -13.65
N PHE A 45 -21.41 -5.73 -14.17
CA PHE A 45 -20.26 -4.86 -14.42
C PHE A 45 -19.65 -4.26 -13.15
N ALA A 46 -20.40 -4.17 -12.05
CA ALA A 46 -19.90 -3.66 -10.77
C ALA A 46 -19.31 -4.74 -9.87
N LEU A 47 -19.48 -6.02 -10.20
CA LEU A 47 -18.93 -7.15 -9.45
C LEU A 47 -17.41 -7.04 -9.22
N PRO A 48 -16.58 -6.65 -10.20
CA PRO A 48 -15.14 -6.46 -9.97
C PRO A 48 -14.83 -5.37 -8.94
N LEU A 49 -15.63 -4.29 -8.92
CA LEU A 49 -15.46 -3.18 -7.97
C LEU A 49 -15.88 -3.61 -6.56
N VAL A 50 -16.97 -4.35 -6.43
CA VAL A 50 -17.41 -4.96 -5.16
C VAL A 50 -16.34 -5.92 -4.63
N TRP A 51 -15.79 -6.76 -5.51
CA TRP A 51 -14.73 -7.70 -5.18
C TRP A 51 -13.44 -7.01 -4.72
N ASP A 52 -13.08 -5.90 -5.36
CA ASP A 52 -11.92 -5.08 -4.98
C ASP A 52 -12.10 -4.43 -3.60
N VAL A 53 -13.29 -3.91 -3.30
CA VAL A 53 -13.65 -3.37 -1.98
C VAL A 53 -13.62 -4.46 -0.90
N LEU A 54 -14.14 -5.66 -1.19
CA LEU A 54 -14.15 -6.80 -0.27
C LEU A 54 -12.75 -7.32 0.03
N ARG A 55 -11.86 -7.38 -0.98
CA ARG A 55 -10.49 -7.87 -0.80
C ARG A 55 -9.60 -6.93 0.01
N ASN A 56 -9.98 -5.66 0.17
CA ASN A 56 -9.36 -4.64 1.01
C ASN A 56 -7.88 -4.93 1.32
N PRO A 57 -6.97 -4.80 0.33
CA PRO A 57 -5.59 -5.21 0.50
C PRO A 57 -4.93 -4.34 1.56
N VAL A 58 -4.82 -4.90 2.77
CA VAL A 58 -4.12 -4.25 3.87
C VAL A 58 -2.64 -4.20 3.48
N SER A 59 -2.07 -3.00 3.59
CA SER A 59 -0.64 -2.80 3.40
C SER A 59 -0.07 -2.28 4.71
N GLY A 60 1.00 -2.89 5.17
CA GLY A 60 1.60 -2.55 6.44
C GLY A 60 3.05 -2.97 6.53
N MET A 61 3.73 -2.37 7.50
CA MET A 61 5.10 -2.62 7.83
C MET A 61 5.19 -2.76 9.35
N ASP A 62 5.72 -3.89 9.79
CA ASP A 62 5.92 -4.19 11.21
C ASP A 62 7.42 -4.30 11.47
N ILE A 63 7.90 -3.53 12.44
CA ILE A 63 9.29 -3.50 12.88
C ILE A 63 9.33 -4.08 14.28
N THR A 64 9.93 -5.26 14.40
CA THR A 64 10.19 -5.97 15.65
C THR A 64 11.66 -5.79 16.03
N GLU A 65 12.05 -6.16 17.26
CA GLU A 65 13.44 -6.08 17.72
C GLU A 65 14.43 -6.84 16.82
N ASN A 66 14.00 -7.96 16.21
CA ASN A 66 14.85 -8.79 15.38
C ASN A 66 14.52 -8.74 13.90
N ASP A 67 13.28 -8.44 13.53
CA ASP A 67 12.77 -8.63 12.17
C ASP A 67 11.98 -7.42 11.66
N LEU A 68 12.18 -7.14 10.39
CA LEU A 68 11.48 -6.14 9.59
C LEU A 68 10.55 -6.87 8.62
N LEU A 69 9.25 -6.73 8.84
CA LEU A 69 8.20 -7.38 8.07
C LEU A 69 7.45 -6.33 7.25
N TRP A 70 7.15 -6.63 5.99
CA TRP A 70 6.26 -5.80 5.18
C TRP A 70 5.29 -6.68 4.40
N TYR A 71 4.07 -6.18 4.23
CA TYR A 71 3.02 -6.87 3.49
C TYR A 71 2.17 -5.87 2.72
N SER A 72 1.69 -6.28 1.54
CA SER A 72 0.73 -5.56 0.73
C SER A 72 -0.06 -6.57 -0.10
N GLY A 73 -1.30 -6.85 0.33
CA GLY A 73 -2.15 -7.86 -0.32
C GLY A 73 -1.48 -9.24 -0.35
N ARG A 74 -1.08 -9.71 -1.55
CA ARG A 74 -0.42 -11.01 -1.76
C ARG A 74 1.10 -10.98 -1.62
N ALA A 75 1.71 -9.80 -1.60
CA ALA A 75 3.15 -9.66 -1.58
C ALA A 75 3.61 -9.38 -0.15
N CYS A 76 4.42 -10.27 0.40
CA CYS A 76 4.99 -10.18 1.73
C CYS A 76 6.50 -10.37 1.69
N GLY A 77 7.20 -9.82 2.68
CA GLY A 77 8.63 -10.02 2.87
C GLY A 77 9.02 -9.81 4.32
N ALA A 78 10.08 -10.52 4.72
CA ALA A 78 10.67 -10.45 6.04
C ALA A 78 12.19 -10.40 5.89
N VAL A 79 12.84 -9.56 6.68
CA VAL A 79 14.31 -9.46 6.77
C VAL A 79 14.69 -9.25 8.22
N ALA A 80 15.70 -9.98 8.70
CA ALA A 80 16.24 -9.77 10.04
C ALA A 80 16.99 -8.43 10.11
N LEU A 81 16.73 -7.61 11.13
CA LEU A 81 17.37 -6.30 11.34
C LEU A 81 18.90 -6.41 11.37
N LYS A 82 19.43 -7.46 12.00
CA LYS A 82 20.87 -7.74 12.06
C LYS A 82 21.53 -7.97 10.71
N GLU A 83 20.75 -8.31 9.69
CA GLU A 83 21.26 -8.50 8.33
C GLU A 83 21.23 -7.21 7.53
N ILE A 84 20.57 -6.15 8.03
CA ILE A 84 20.44 -4.88 7.33
C ILE A 84 21.72 -4.06 7.52
N ALA A 85 22.47 -3.90 6.44
CA ALA A 85 23.62 -2.99 6.43
C ALA A 85 23.19 -1.53 6.30
N LEU A 86 22.19 -1.27 5.46
CA LEU A 86 21.74 0.08 5.14
C LEU A 86 20.32 0.06 4.58
N VAL A 87 19.50 1.05 4.95
CA VAL A 87 18.24 1.35 4.27
C VAL A 87 18.40 2.59 3.42
N ARG A 88 18.14 2.45 2.12
CA ARG A 88 18.22 3.53 1.13
C ARG A 88 16.82 4.03 0.76
N PHE A 89 16.66 5.36 0.81
CA PHE A 89 15.46 6.06 0.37
C PHE A 89 15.75 6.78 -0.94
N ASP A 90 15.08 6.39 -2.02
CA ASP A 90 15.15 7.07 -3.32
C ASP A 90 13.81 7.78 -3.59
N THR A 91 13.81 9.11 -3.57
CA THR A 91 12.64 9.91 -3.94
C THR A 91 12.56 10.03 -5.47
N ARG A 92 11.46 9.60 -6.07
CA ARG A 92 11.20 9.74 -7.51
C ARG A 92 10.57 11.11 -7.84
N LEU A 93 10.54 11.46 -9.14
CA LEU A 93 9.92 12.70 -9.67
C LEU A 93 8.43 12.82 -9.33
N ASP A 94 7.73 11.69 -9.20
CA ASP A 94 6.32 11.63 -8.78
C ASP A 94 6.15 11.82 -7.26
N PHE A 95 7.17 12.34 -6.55
CA PHE A 95 7.25 12.46 -5.09
C PHE A 95 7.05 11.14 -4.33
N SER A 96 7.08 10.04 -5.06
CA SER A 96 7.01 8.69 -4.52
C SER A 96 8.35 8.29 -3.94
N VAL A 97 8.38 7.92 -2.66
CA VAL A 97 9.60 7.36 -2.05
C VAL A 97 9.67 5.86 -2.24
N ARG A 98 10.81 5.40 -2.75
CA ARG A 98 11.14 3.99 -2.90
C ARG A 98 12.15 3.59 -1.82
N VAL A 99 11.83 2.54 -1.07
CA VAL A 99 12.71 2.03 -0.01
C VAL A 99 13.39 0.76 -0.47
N THR A 100 14.72 0.75 -0.38
CA THR A 100 15.56 -0.41 -0.68
C THR A 100 16.38 -0.78 0.55
N ILE A 101 16.23 -2.01 1.01
CA ILE A 101 17.03 -2.56 2.11
C ILE A 101 18.26 -3.23 1.48
N VAL A 102 19.44 -2.82 1.92
CA VAL A 102 20.71 -3.43 1.54
C VAL A 102 21.17 -4.30 2.69
N LEU A 103 21.34 -5.59 2.43
CA LEU A 103 21.81 -6.54 3.43
C LEU A 103 23.34 -6.52 3.52
N HIS A 104 23.91 -6.96 4.64
CA HIS A 104 25.35 -7.18 4.81
C HIS A 104 25.92 -8.17 3.78
N SER A 105 25.09 -9.07 3.25
CA SER A 105 25.44 -9.97 2.14
C SER A 105 25.54 -9.26 0.78
N GLY A 106 25.26 -7.97 0.69
CA GLY A 106 25.19 -7.19 -0.55
C GLY A 106 23.88 -7.38 -1.33
N ARG A 107 23.00 -8.29 -0.89
CA ARG A 107 21.69 -8.50 -1.51
C ARG A 107 20.78 -7.31 -1.24
N LYS A 108 20.10 -6.84 -2.30
CA LYS A 108 19.16 -5.72 -2.25
C LYS A 108 17.74 -6.24 -2.22
N VAL A 109 17.01 -5.93 -1.16
CA VAL A 109 15.60 -6.27 -1.02
C VAL A 109 14.76 -5.01 -1.21
N ARG A 110 13.84 -5.05 -2.17
CA ARG A 110 12.98 -3.91 -2.48
C ARG A 110 11.71 -4.00 -1.64
N VAL A 111 11.44 -2.94 -0.89
CA VAL A 111 10.19 -2.81 -0.14
C VAL A 111 9.10 -2.29 -1.07
N ILE A 112 7.88 -2.78 -0.86
CA ILE A 112 6.72 -2.39 -1.63
C ILE A 112 6.28 -1.00 -1.16
N GLN A 113 6.13 -0.07 -2.11
CA GLN A 113 5.77 1.31 -1.80
C GLN A 113 4.46 1.45 -1.03
N ALA A 114 3.47 0.59 -1.32
CA ALA A 114 2.17 0.61 -0.66
C ALA A 114 2.25 0.35 0.86
N ALA A 115 3.30 -0.33 1.33
CA ALA A 115 3.56 -0.63 2.74
C ALA A 115 4.46 0.40 3.42
N THR A 116 4.99 1.40 2.69
CA THR A 116 5.98 2.32 3.24
C THR A 116 5.28 3.46 4.03
N PRO A 117 5.68 3.70 5.29
CA PRO A 117 5.23 4.86 6.06
C PRO A 117 5.76 6.17 5.47
N THR A 118 5.36 7.31 6.03
CA THR A 118 5.98 8.60 5.71
C THR A 118 7.51 8.50 5.91
N PRO A 119 8.34 8.99 4.99
CA PRO A 119 9.80 8.83 5.04
C PRO A 119 10.40 9.25 6.38
N ASP A 120 9.95 10.38 6.94
CA ASP A 120 10.40 10.92 8.22
C ASP A 120 10.10 9.99 9.41
N ASP A 121 8.93 9.33 9.40
CA ASP A 121 8.54 8.40 10.48
C ASP A 121 9.34 7.09 10.37
N LEU A 122 9.56 6.60 9.15
CA LEU A 122 10.35 5.41 8.91
C LEU A 122 11.82 5.64 9.27
N GLU A 123 12.40 6.78 8.91
CA GLU A 123 13.77 7.15 9.28
C GLU A 123 13.94 7.22 10.80
N LYS A 124 13.08 7.96 11.50
CA LYS A 124 13.12 8.06 12.96
C LYS A 124 13.02 6.70 13.64
N THR A 125 12.18 5.81 13.10
CA THR A 125 12.01 4.47 13.64
C THR A 125 13.26 3.63 13.40
N LEU A 126 13.82 3.63 12.18
CA LEU A 126 15.05 2.89 11.86
C LEU A 126 16.26 3.35 12.67
N VAL A 127 16.42 4.67 12.86
CA VAL A 127 17.48 5.23 13.71
C VAL A 127 17.31 4.78 15.16
N ARG A 128 16.07 4.71 15.69
CA ARG A 128 15.79 4.18 17.04
C ARG A 128 16.15 2.70 17.18
N PHE A 129 16.07 1.93 16.09
CA PHE A 129 16.49 0.52 16.05
C PHE A 129 17.97 0.34 15.68
N GLY A 130 18.75 1.43 15.55
CA GLY A 130 20.19 1.36 15.28
C GLY A 130 20.55 1.01 13.83
N VAL A 131 19.61 1.15 12.90
CA VAL A 131 19.83 0.86 11.47
C VAL A 131 20.30 2.12 10.74
N ALA A 132 21.38 2.00 9.97
CA ALA A 132 21.89 3.11 9.16
C ALA A 132 20.92 3.45 8.01
N THR A 133 20.56 4.72 7.88
CA THR A 133 19.70 5.25 6.82
C THR A 133 20.51 6.13 5.87
N GLN A 134 20.24 6.02 4.57
CA GLN A 134 20.83 6.90 3.56
C GLN A 134 19.75 7.49 2.66
N HIS A 135 19.72 8.81 2.59
CA HIS A 135 18.75 9.56 1.81
C HIS A 135 19.39 9.95 0.48
N HIS A 136 18.82 9.48 -0.62
CA HIS A 136 19.15 9.99 -1.94
C HIS A 136 18.01 10.92 -2.36
N HIS A 137 18.18 12.20 -2.05
CA HIS A 137 17.37 13.22 -2.68
C HIS A 137 17.83 13.36 -4.12
N PHE A 138 16.87 13.12 -5.02
CA PHE A 138 16.87 13.40 -6.44
C PHE A 138 18.16 14.02 -7.00
N ASN A 139 18.96 13.25 -7.75
CA ASN A 139 20.08 13.81 -8.48
C ASN A 139 19.62 14.08 -9.92
N LEU A 140 19.55 15.35 -10.29
CA LEU A 140 19.02 15.88 -11.57
C LEU A 140 20.01 15.77 -12.75
N MET A 141 21.14 15.08 -12.60
CA MET A 141 22.14 14.93 -13.66
C MET A 141 22.54 13.46 -13.87
N ASN A 142 22.04 12.86 -14.95
CA ASN A 142 22.88 12.20 -15.95
C ASN A 142 22.14 12.10 -17.28
#